data_AF-A0A2H3NJK3-F1
#
_entry.id   AF-A0A2H3NJK3-F1
#
_cell.length_a   1.000
_cell.length_b   1.000
_cell.length_c   1.000
_cell.angle_alpha   90.00
_cell.angle_beta   90.00
_cell.angle_gamma   90.00
#
_symmetry.space_group_name_H-M   'P 1'
#
loop_
_entity.id
_entity.type
_entity.pdbx_description
1 polymer ?
#
loop_
_entity_poly.entity_id
_entity_poly.type
_entity_poly.pdbx_seq_one_letter_code
_entity_poly.pdbx_strand_id
1 'polypeptide(L)'
;MTSRSAQTLLAAAVAVVAVCMMVPYGMWLIYPFDLVGTFIHEAGHALAAVGTGGSVEQFVIRLDTSGYVSYRGGVRLIATPAGYLSSVAVGAALLVAGTQATRVRTALWSTAGGLLVVTAFFSGYGASLLAFGAFISGLLMCAFARTSGSQAQAALHSTAGSAPRRPARSWPRRLALFAGLALMGGALVYIFITGGLLAWAVGGLMALVLWSVAAYAPPRWQQGTVIFLGVQLALDGLNSILTLWTLTRSDHAHNDAATMAGLTGLPAEFWAGAWGLLSLLVIAGALRHYGRTTQTPA
;
A
#
# COMPACT_ATOMS: atom_id res chain seq x y z
N MET A 1 -7.74 -0.57 -27.77
CA MET A 1 -6.61 0.35 -27.50
C MET A 1 -5.36 -0.28 -28.12
N THR A 2 -4.54 0.50 -28.84
CA THR A 2 -3.47 -0.03 -29.69
C THR A 2 -2.18 -0.26 -28.90
N SER A 3 -1.36 -1.20 -29.34
CA SER A 3 -0.06 -1.50 -28.72
C SER A 3 0.88 -0.30 -28.59
N ARG A 4 0.79 0.67 -29.52
CA ARG A 4 1.55 1.93 -29.49
C ARG A 4 1.24 2.78 -28.26
N SER A 5 0.01 2.79 -27.76
CA SER A 5 -0.32 3.60 -26.58
C SER A 5 0.29 3.06 -25.30
N ALA A 6 0.43 1.73 -25.18
CA ALA A 6 1.08 1.09 -24.04
C ALA A 6 2.58 1.44 -24.00
N GLN A 7 3.28 1.32 -25.13
CA GLN A 7 4.70 1.70 -25.22
C GLN A 7 4.94 3.17 -24.89
N THR A 8 4.08 4.07 -25.36
CA THR A 8 4.19 5.50 -25.01
C THR A 8 3.96 5.74 -23.52
N LEU A 9 3.02 5.02 -22.88
CA LEU A 9 2.78 5.15 -21.45
C LEU A 9 3.95 4.61 -20.63
N LEU A 10 4.56 3.49 -21.05
CA LEU A 10 5.75 2.96 -20.41
C LEU A 10 6.94 3.92 -20.53
N ALA A 11 7.21 4.42 -21.74
CA ALA A 11 8.29 5.37 -21.97
C ALA A 11 8.07 6.66 -21.16
N ALA A 12 6.84 7.17 -21.13
CA ALA A 12 6.49 8.33 -20.31
C ALA A 12 6.67 8.06 -18.82
N ALA A 13 6.21 6.91 -18.30
CA ALA A 13 6.38 6.54 -16.90
C ALA A 13 7.86 6.44 -16.51
N VAL A 14 8.68 5.74 -17.32
CA VAL A 14 10.13 5.65 -17.10
C VAL A 14 10.78 7.03 -17.11
N ALA A 15 10.44 7.87 -18.10
CA ALA A 15 10.98 9.22 -18.20
C ALA A 15 10.59 10.07 -16.99
N VAL A 16 9.32 10.05 -16.57
CA VAL A 16 8.84 10.80 -15.41
C VAL A 16 9.58 10.37 -14.14
N VAL A 17 9.66 9.06 -13.86
CA VAL A 17 10.35 8.56 -12.66
C VAL A 17 11.84 8.92 -12.70
N ALA A 18 12.52 8.65 -13.82
CA ALA A 18 13.94 8.95 -13.96
C ALA A 18 14.23 10.45 -13.82
N VAL A 19 13.43 11.32 -14.44
CA VAL A 19 13.59 12.78 -14.31
C VAL A 19 13.34 13.24 -12.87
N CYS A 20 12.30 12.70 -12.21
CA CYS A 20 12.03 13.03 -10.80
C CYS A 20 13.18 12.65 -9.87
N MET A 21 13.90 11.58 -10.17
CA MET A 21 15.09 11.18 -9.40
C MET A 21 16.31 12.08 -9.65
N MET A 22 16.38 12.78 -10.78
CA MET A 22 17.54 13.59 -11.18
C MET A 22 17.38 15.10 -10.88
N VAL A 23 16.16 15.61 -10.86
CA VAL A 23 15.88 17.04 -10.73
C VAL A 23 15.66 17.43 -9.26
N PRO A 24 16.21 18.58 -8.80
CA PRO A 24 15.89 19.13 -7.49
C PRO A 24 14.38 19.21 -7.28
N TYR A 25 13.91 18.76 -6.12
CA TYR A 25 12.50 18.64 -5.75
C TYR A 25 11.66 17.59 -6.49
N GLY A 26 12.19 16.90 -7.51
CA GLY A 26 11.47 15.82 -8.19
C GLY A 26 11.09 14.68 -7.24
N MET A 27 11.91 14.44 -6.22
CA MET A 27 11.61 13.49 -5.13
C MET A 27 10.31 13.80 -4.40
N TRP A 28 9.90 15.08 -4.24
CA TRP A 28 8.63 15.41 -3.59
C TRP A 28 7.40 14.94 -4.38
N LEU A 29 7.53 14.87 -5.71
CA LEU A 29 6.44 14.41 -6.58
C LEU A 29 6.26 12.89 -6.48
N ILE A 30 7.37 12.14 -6.39
CA ILE A 30 7.34 10.67 -6.30
C ILE A 30 7.27 10.14 -4.86
N TYR A 31 7.56 10.98 -3.86
CA TYR A 31 7.55 10.67 -2.44
C TYR A 31 6.34 9.84 -1.93
N PRO A 32 5.08 10.18 -2.25
CA PRO A 32 3.94 9.35 -1.82
C PRO A 32 3.96 7.94 -2.41
N PHE A 33 4.59 7.74 -3.57
CA PHE A 33 4.78 6.43 -4.18
C PHE A 33 6.01 5.70 -3.63
N ASP A 34 7.07 6.41 -3.24
CA ASP A 34 8.23 5.83 -2.53
C ASP A 34 7.82 5.27 -1.16
N LEU A 35 6.94 5.97 -0.44
CA LEU A 35 6.32 5.45 0.79
C LEU A 35 5.52 4.17 0.53
N VAL A 36 4.90 4.02 -0.65
CA VAL A 36 4.20 2.79 -1.03
C VAL A 36 5.18 1.68 -1.42
N GLY A 37 6.30 2.01 -2.07
CA GLY A 37 7.40 1.08 -2.30
C GLY A 37 7.95 0.51 -1.00
N THR A 38 8.20 1.38 -0.03
CA THR A 38 8.59 1.02 1.34
C THR A 38 7.51 0.17 2.01
N PHE A 39 6.24 0.54 1.90
CA PHE A 39 5.14 -0.25 2.45
C PHE A 39 5.09 -1.66 1.87
N ILE A 40 5.25 -1.82 0.56
CA ILE A 40 5.24 -3.13 -0.11
C ILE A 40 6.47 -3.96 0.26
N HIS A 41 7.61 -3.31 0.46
CA HIS A 41 8.83 -3.93 0.97
C HIS A 41 8.60 -4.53 2.36
N GLU A 42 8.15 -3.70 3.31
CA GLU A 42 7.84 -4.16 4.66
C GLU A 42 6.74 -5.23 4.67
N ALA A 43 5.73 -5.09 3.80
CA ALA A 43 4.68 -6.09 3.64
C ALA A 43 5.24 -7.43 3.16
N GLY A 44 6.29 -7.42 2.34
CA GLY A 44 6.99 -8.63 1.90
C GLY A 44 7.53 -9.44 3.08
N HIS A 45 8.27 -8.79 3.98
CA HIS A 45 8.77 -9.44 5.20
C HIS A 45 7.63 -9.98 6.07
N ALA A 46 6.62 -9.14 6.31
CA ALA A 46 5.46 -9.49 7.14
C ALA A 46 4.71 -10.72 6.60
N LEU A 47 4.37 -10.71 5.31
CA LEU A 47 3.64 -11.78 4.64
C LEU A 47 4.46 -13.07 4.58
N ALA A 48 5.77 -12.98 4.31
CA ALA A 48 6.64 -14.14 4.29
C ALA A 48 6.86 -14.74 5.68
N ALA A 49 7.00 -13.92 6.72
CA ALA A 49 7.10 -14.38 8.10
C ALA A 49 5.83 -15.13 8.52
N VAL A 50 4.65 -14.54 8.30
CA VAL A 50 3.36 -15.18 8.64
C VAL A 50 3.10 -16.42 7.79
N GLY A 51 3.36 -16.34 6.48
CA GLY A 51 3.18 -17.46 5.56
C GLY A 51 4.07 -18.68 5.86
N THR A 52 5.14 -18.48 6.64
CA THR A 52 6.05 -19.55 7.09
C THR A 52 5.84 -19.94 8.56
N GLY A 53 4.71 -19.52 9.16
CA GLY A 53 4.31 -19.90 10.52
C GLY A 53 4.76 -18.94 11.63
N GLY A 54 5.19 -17.73 11.28
CA GLY A 54 5.53 -16.67 12.22
C GLY A 54 4.37 -15.71 12.52
N SER A 55 4.67 -14.66 13.27
CA SER A 55 3.76 -13.56 13.62
C SER A 55 4.48 -12.23 13.54
N VAL A 56 3.80 -11.20 13.03
CA VAL A 56 4.31 -9.82 13.02
C VAL A 56 4.04 -9.17 14.37
N GLU A 57 5.08 -8.58 14.96
CA GLU A 57 4.97 -7.85 16.22
C GLU A 57 4.74 -6.37 15.99
N GLN A 58 5.47 -5.82 15.00
CA GLN A 58 5.45 -4.40 14.70
C GLN A 58 5.68 -4.18 13.21
N PHE A 59 4.89 -3.28 12.63
CA PHE A 59 5.04 -2.78 11.27
C PHE A 59 5.01 -1.26 11.29
N VAL A 60 6.11 -0.61 10.89
CA VAL A 60 6.23 0.85 10.91
C VAL A 60 6.77 1.36 9.59
N ILE A 61 6.14 2.43 9.11
CA ILE A 61 6.64 3.25 8.00
C ILE A 61 7.01 4.61 8.58
N ARG A 62 8.12 5.18 8.12
CA ARG A 62 8.62 6.50 8.55
C ARG A 62 8.59 7.50 7.40
N LEU A 63 8.56 8.79 7.75
CA LEU A 63 8.49 9.89 6.78
C LEU A 63 9.78 10.05 5.96
N ASP A 64 10.88 9.44 6.37
CA ASP A 64 12.15 9.44 5.65
C ASP A 64 12.21 8.31 4.59
N THR A 65 11.07 7.73 4.21
CA THR A 65 10.95 6.58 3.27
C THR A 65 11.65 5.30 3.75
N SER A 66 11.98 5.22 5.03
CA SER A 66 12.41 3.96 5.64
C SER A 66 11.24 3.28 6.36
N GLY A 67 11.38 1.98 6.57
CA GLY A 67 10.45 1.17 7.33
C GLY A 67 11.20 0.17 8.19
N TYR A 68 10.46 -0.54 9.03
CA TYR A 68 10.92 -1.81 9.56
C TYR A 68 9.74 -2.68 9.99
N VAL A 69 9.96 -3.98 9.93
CA VAL A 69 9.06 -5.00 10.46
C VAL A 69 9.81 -5.87 11.46
N SER A 70 9.27 -5.94 12.68
CA SER A 70 9.67 -6.95 13.66
C SER A 70 8.69 -8.12 13.60
N TYR A 71 9.23 -9.34 13.53
CA TYR A 71 8.44 -10.56 13.53
C TYR A 71 9.10 -11.64 14.39
N ARG A 72 8.27 -12.55 14.94
CA ARG A 72 8.70 -13.74 15.69
C ARG A 72 8.31 -15.00 14.95
N GLY A 73 9.14 -16.04 15.05
CA GLY A 73 8.93 -17.28 14.32
C GLY A 73 9.06 -17.10 12.80
N GLY A 74 8.52 -18.06 12.04
CA GLY A 74 8.68 -18.11 10.59
C GLY A 74 10.08 -18.52 10.14
N VAL A 75 10.24 -18.73 8.84
CA VAL A 75 11.51 -19.08 8.22
C VAL A 75 12.24 -17.80 7.80
N ARG A 76 13.20 -17.36 8.61
CA ARG A 76 13.98 -16.12 8.36
C ARG A 76 14.65 -16.11 6.99
N LEU A 77 15.11 -17.26 6.49
CA LEU A 77 15.71 -17.39 5.15
C LEU A 77 14.74 -17.00 4.01
N ILE A 78 13.43 -17.07 4.26
CA ILE A 78 12.38 -16.66 3.30
C ILE A 78 11.92 -15.24 3.61
N ALA A 79 11.72 -14.92 4.90
CA ALA A 79 11.20 -13.61 5.31
C ALA A 79 12.18 -12.46 5.07
N THR A 80 13.48 -12.65 5.31
CA THR A 80 14.50 -11.61 5.14
C THR A 80 14.68 -11.13 3.68
N PRO A 81 14.76 -11.98 2.64
CA PRO A 81 14.82 -11.48 1.27
C PRO A 81 13.48 -10.94 0.74
N ALA A 82 12.36 -11.24 1.42
CA ALA A 82 11.03 -11.01 0.87
C ALA A 82 10.72 -9.53 0.61
N GLY A 83 11.29 -8.59 1.37
CA GLY A 83 11.01 -7.17 1.17
C GLY A 83 11.54 -6.64 -0.16
N TYR A 84 12.81 -6.88 -0.48
CA TYR A 84 13.36 -6.45 -1.78
C TYR A 84 12.67 -7.14 -2.96
N LEU A 85 12.42 -8.44 -2.82
CA LEU A 85 11.84 -9.24 -3.90
C LEU A 85 10.36 -8.94 -4.13
N SER A 86 9.58 -8.60 -3.09
CA SER A 86 8.16 -8.28 -3.22
C SER A 86 7.94 -7.01 -4.04
N SER A 87 8.66 -5.93 -3.75
CA SER A 87 8.50 -4.65 -4.47
C SER A 87 8.75 -4.81 -5.97
N VAL A 88 9.84 -5.50 -6.33
CA VAL A 88 10.17 -5.76 -7.74
C VAL A 88 9.16 -6.72 -8.39
N ALA A 89 8.73 -7.77 -7.69
CA ALA A 89 7.75 -8.72 -8.21
C ALA A 89 6.38 -8.07 -8.45
N VAL A 90 5.90 -7.25 -7.51
CA VAL A 90 4.65 -6.49 -7.65
C VAL A 90 4.77 -5.47 -8.78
N GLY A 91 5.89 -4.76 -8.88
CA GLY A 91 6.17 -3.84 -9.98
C GLY A 91 6.11 -4.53 -11.35
N ALA A 92 6.80 -5.66 -11.49
CA ALA A 92 6.80 -6.47 -12.70
C ALA A 92 5.40 -7.03 -13.04
N ALA A 93 4.65 -7.49 -12.05
CA ALA A 93 3.28 -7.98 -12.25
C ALA A 93 2.34 -6.86 -12.75
N LEU A 94 2.47 -5.64 -12.21
CA LEU A 94 1.73 -4.48 -12.68
C LEU A 94 2.12 -4.08 -14.11
N LEU A 95 3.41 -4.10 -14.45
CA LEU A 95 3.86 -3.85 -15.83
C LEU A 95 3.24 -4.84 -16.81
N VAL A 96 3.23 -6.13 -16.47
CA VAL A 96 2.58 -7.18 -17.28
C VAL A 96 1.08 -6.94 -17.38
N ALA A 97 0.39 -6.65 -16.28
CA ALA A 97 -1.04 -6.37 -16.29
C ALA A 97 -1.39 -5.13 -17.13
N GLY A 98 -0.50 -4.12 -17.15
CA GLY A 98 -0.62 -2.91 -17.96
C GLY A 98 -0.64 -3.15 -19.47
N THR A 99 -0.18 -4.31 -19.95
CA THR A 99 -0.23 -4.69 -21.37
C THR A 99 -1.61 -5.18 -21.82
N GLN A 100 -2.48 -5.58 -20.88
CA GLN A 100 -3.74 -6.24 -21.16
C GLN A 100 -4.90 -5.44 -20.58
N ALA A 101 -5.71 -4.83 -21.44
CA ALA A 101 -6.83 -3.97 -21.03
C ALA A 101 -7.81 -4.66 -20.06
N THR A 102 -8.02 -5.97 -20.18
CA THR A 102 -8.88 -6.77 -19.30
C THR A 102 -8.30 -6.96 -17.90
N ARG A 103 -6.97 -6.91 -17.73
CA ARG A 103 -6.29 -7.11 -16.45
C ARG A 103 -6.04 -5.83 -15.69
N VAL A 104 -5.96 -4.68 -16.36
CA VAL A 104 -5.67 -3.36 -15.74
C VAL A 104 -6.59 -3.08 -14.55
N ARG A 105 -7.90 -3.24 -14.73
CA ARG A 105 -8.87 -2.95 -13.65
C ARG A 105 -8.74 -3.93 -12.49
N THR A 106 -8.55 -5.22 -12.79
CA THR A 106 -8.32 -6.25 -11.76
C THR A 106 -7.04 -5.97 -11.00
N ALA A 107 -5.97 -5.54 -11.67
CA ALA A 107 -4.70 -5.20 -11.04
C ALA A 107 -4.85 -4.04 -10.06
N LEU A 108 -5.56 -2.96 -10.44
CA LEU A 108 -5.86 -1.86 -9.53
C LEU A 108 -6.66 -2.32 -8.31
N TRP A 109 -7.72 -3.12 -8.53
CA TRP A 109 -8.53 -3.67 -7.44
C TRP A 109 -7.73 -4.56 -6.49
N SER A 110 -6.90 -5.47 -7.04
CA SER A 110 -6.09 -6.39 -6.24
C SER A 110 -5.01 -5.64 -5.45
N THR A 111 -4.37 -4.63 -6.04
CA THR A 111 -3.36 -3.84 -5.34
C THR A 111 -4.01 -2.99 -4.25
N ALA A 112 -5.14 -2.33 -4.53
CA ALA A 112 -5.89 -1.59 -3.52
C ALA A 112 -6.34 -2.49 -2.35
N GLY A 113 -6.92 -3.65 -2.67
CA GLY A 113 -7.34 -4.64 -1.67
C GLY A 113 -6.17 -5.19 -0.86
N GLY A 114 -5.06 -5.52 -1.52
CA GLY A 114 -3.85 -6.00 -0.85
C GLY A 114 -3.27 -4.98 0.12
N LEU A 115 -3.16 -3.71 -0.27
CA LEU A 115 -2.72 -2.62 0.61
C LEU A 115 -3.62 -2.47 1.84
N LEU A 116 -4.95 -2.54 1.66
CA LEU A 116 -5.91 -2.47 2.77
C LEU A 116 -5.79 -3.67 3.70
N VAL A 117 -5.65 -4.88 3.16
CA VAL A 117 -5.51 -6.11 3.95
C VAL A 117 -4.23 -6.05 4.78
N VAL A 118 -3.09 -5.75 4.17
CA VAL A 118 -1.81 -5.62 4.89
C VAL A 118 -1.93 -4.53 5.96
N THR A 119 -2.54 -3.40 5.63
CA THR A 119 -2.73 -2.29 6.58
C THR A 119 -3.59 -2.71 7.78
N ALA A 120 -4.72 -3.37 7.52
CA ALA A 120 -5.64 -3.79 8.57
C ALA A 120 -5.05 -4.85 9.51
N PHE A 121 -4.23 -5.75 8.97
CA PHE A 121 -3.65 -6.86 9.74
C PHE A 121 -2.33 -6.51 10.43
N PHE A 122 -1.49 -5.67 9.82
CA PHE A 122 -0.11 -5.50 10.28
C PHE A 122 0.22 -4.10 10.78
N SER A 123 -0.41 -3.02 10.30
CA SER A 123 0.00 -1.65 10.62
C SER A 123 -0.20 -1.28 12.10
N GLY A 124 0.88 -1.26 12.88
CA GLY A 124 0.89 -1.01 14.32
C GLY A 124 1.35 -2.22 15.15
N TYR A 125 0.81 -2.36 16.37
CA TYR A 125 1.17 -3.40 17.34
C TYR A 125 0.00 -4.35 17.64
N GLY A 126 -0.13 -5.46 16.91
CA GLY A 126 -0.96 -6.63 17.30
C GLY A 126 -2.48 -6.45 17.46
N ALA A 127 -3.05 -5.23 17.46
CA ALA A 127 -4.48 -4.96 17.56
C ALA A 127 -5.00 -3.98 16.49
N SER A 128 -4.31 -3.88 15.37
CA SER A 128 -4.66 -3.05 14.21
C SER A 128 -6.08 -3.34 13.69
N LEU A 129 -6.49 -4.61 13.69
CA LEU A 129 -7.83 -5.02 13.26
C LEU A 129 -8.93 -4.53 14.22
N LEU A 130 -8.67 -4.52 15.53
CA LEU A 130 -9.59 -3.99 16.54
C LEU A 130 -9.73 -2.47 16.41
N ALA A 131 -8.60 -1.77 16.21
CA ALA A 131 -8.61 -0.33 15.97
C ALA A 131 -9.39 0.01 14.69
N PHE A 132 -9.18 -0.75 13.62
CA PHE A 132 -9.96 -0.61 12.38
C PHE A 132 -11.45 -0.84 12.61
N GLY A 133 -11.81 -1.94 13.28
CA GLY A 133 -13.20 -2.26 13.61
C GLY A 133 -13.87 -1.18 14.47
N ALA A 134 -13.16 -0.63 15.47
CA ALA A 134 -13.61 0.48 16.29
C ALA A 134 -13.83 1.75 15.46
N PHE A 135 -12.90 2.07 14.55
CA PHE A 135 -13.03 3.22 13.66
C PHE A 135 -14.25 3.11 12.74
N ILE A 136 -14.43 1.96 12.07
CA ILE A 136 -15.58 1.71 11.19
C ILE A 136 -16.89 1.72 11.98
N SER A 137 -16.93 1.08 13.15
CA SER A 137 -18.11 1.09 14.03
C SER A 137 -18.48 2.52 14.43
N GLY A 138 -17.50 3.33 14.82
CA GLY A 138 -17.75 4.71 15.19
C GLY A 138 -18.25 5.57 14.02
N LEU A 139 -17.73 5.34 12.80
CA LEU A 139 -18.21 5.99 11.58
C LEU A 139 -19.66 5.63 11.26
N LEU A 140 -20.02 4.34 11.37
CA LEU A 140 -21.39 3.86 11.17
C LEU A 140 -22.36 4.45 12.20
N MET A 141 -21.95 4.54 13.48
CA MET A 141 -22.77 5.15 14.54
C MET A 141 -22.99 6.65 14.28
N CYS A 142 -21.96 7.37 13.83
CA CYS A 142 -22.10 8.76 13.43
C CYS A 142 -23.04 8.94 12.23
N ALA A 143 -22.91 8.09 11.22
CA ALA A 143 -23.78 8.09 10.03
C ALA A 143 -25.24 7.84 10.43
N PHE A 144 -25.50 6.80 11.22
CA PHE A 144 -26.82 6.46 11.76
C PHE A 144 -27.44 7.65 12.51
N ALA A 145 -26.71 8.29 13.40
CA ALA A 145 -27.26 9.39 14.19
C ALA A 145 -27.58 10.65 13.37
N ARG A 146 -26.87 10.86 12.24
CA ARG A 146 -27.15 11.90 11.24
C ARG A 146 -28.40 11.57 10.42
N THR A 147 -28.48 10.36 9.86
CA THR A 147 -29.63 9.94 9.04
C THR A 147 -30.92 9.88 9.84
N SER A 148 -30.89 9.34 11.06
CA SER A 148 -32.04 9.37 11.97
C SER A 148 -32.47 10.79 12.33
N GLY A 149 -31.55 11.77 12.28
CA GLY A 149 -31.87 13.18 12.43
C GLY A 149 -32.62 13.77 11.26
N SER A 150 -32.10 13.54 10.05
CA SER A 150 -32.73 14.01 8.81
C SER A 150 -34.15 13.45 8.65
N GLN A 151 -34.37 12.16 8.95
CA GLN A 151 -35.68 11.53 8.88
C GLN A 151 -36.65 12.12 9.91
N ALA A 152 -36.19 12.36 11.14
CA ALA A 152 -37.02 12.98 12.18
C ALA A 152 -37.45 14.41 11.80
N GLN A 153 -36.56 15.21 11.18
CA GLN A 153 -36.90 16.54 10.68
C GLN A 153 -37.86 16.48 9.49
N ALA A 154 -37.62 15.61 8.51
CA ALA A 154 -38.51 15.43 7.36
C ALA A 154 -39.93 15.01 7.78
N ALA A 155 -40.05 14.11 8.75
CA ALA A 155 -41.33 13.70 9.31
C ALA A 155 -42.09 14.89 9.93
N LEU A 156 -41.42 15.74 10.70
CA LEU A 156 -42.03 16.94 11.31
C LEU A 156 -42.59 17.90 10.25
N HIS A 157 -41.85 18.15 9.16
CA HIS A 157 -42.31 19.00 8.07
C HIS A 157 -43.51 18.42 7.31
N SER A 158 -43.58 17.09 7.13
CA SER A 158 -44.70 16.43 6.45
C SER A 158 -46.00 16.38 7.28
N THR A 159 -45.90 16.50 8.61
CA THR A 159 -47.04 16.37 9.53
C THR A 159 -47.53 17.69 10.11
N ALA A 160 -47.09 18.83 9.57
CA ALA A 160 -47.32 20.19 10.09
C ALA A 160 -48.80 20.62 10.23
N GLY A 161 -49.78 19.75 9.91
CA GLY A 161 -51.22 19.96 10.14
C GLY A 161 -51.87 19.04 11.18
N SER A 162 -51.14 18.17 11.89
CA SER A 162 -51.70 17.22 12.87
C SER A 162 -51.11 17.39 14.27
N ALA A 163 -51.93 17.14 15.30
CA ALA A 163 -51.74 17.42 16.74
C ALA A 163 -50.30 17.24 17.29
N PRO A 164 -49.92 17.97 18.37
CA PRO A 164 -48.56 17.98 18.90
C PRO A 164 -48.12 16.58 19.37
N ARG A 165 -47.25 15.94 18.60
CA ARG A 165 -46.57 14.70 18.99
C ARG A 165 -45.45 15.04 19.99
N ARG A 166 -45.34 14.23 21.06
CA ARG A 166 -44.23 14.32 22.02
C ARG A 166 -42.89 14.34 21.26
N PRO A 167 -41.93 15.21 21.65
CA PRO A 167 -40.65 15.29 20.96
C PRO A 167 -40.00 13.90 20.92
N ALA A 168 -39.63 13.44 19.73
CA ALA A 168 -38.89 12.20 19.56
C ALA A 168 -37.65 12.26 20.46
N ARG A 169 -37.54 11.29 21.38
CA ARG A 169 -36.54 11.27 22.44
C ARG A 169 -35.15 11.30 21.79
N SER A 170 -34.41 12.41 21.94
CA SER A 170 -33.19 12.69 21.15
C SER A 170 -31.89 12.15 21.76
N TRP A 171 -31.92 11.68 23.02
CA TRP A 171 -30.74 11.14 23.68
C TRP A 171 -30.13 9.90 23.01
N PRO A 172 -30.86 8.96 22.38
CA PRO A 172 -30.22 7.80 21.72
C PRO A 172 -29.34 8.25 20.56
N ARG A 173 -29.75 9.30 19.84
CA ARG A 173 -28.97 9.90 18.74
C ARG A 173 -27.73 10.60 19.27
N ARG A 174 -27.87 11.39 20.33
CA ARG A 174 -26.73 12.08 20.96
C ARG A 174 -25.73 11.06 21.52
N LEU A 175 -26.21 10.02 22.19
CA LEU A 175 -25.39 8.93 22.69
C LEU A 175 -24.66 8.22 21.55
N ALA A 176 -25.35 7.90 20.45
CA ALA A 176 -24.73 7.28 19.28
C ALA A 176 -23.63 8.17 18.65
N LEU A 177 -23.83 9.50 18.59
CA LEU A 177 -22.78 10.43 18.14
C LEU A 177 -21.58 10.42 19.08
N PHE A 178 -21.80 10.54 20.40
CA PHE A 178 -20.71 10.55 21.38
C PHE A 178 -19.93 9.24 21.38
N ALA A 179 -20.63 8.10 21.41
CA ALA A 179 -20.01 6.79 21.32
C ALA A 179 -19.26 6.61 20.00
N GLY A 180 -19.83 7.07 18.88
CA GLY A 180 -19.17 7.01 17.58
C GLY A 180 -17.87 7.82 17.53
N LEU A 181 -17.90 9.06 18.00
CA LEU A 181 -16.73 9.93 18.08
C LEU A 181 -15.67 9.37 19.05
N ALA A 182 -16.07 8.81 20.19
CA ALA A 182 -15.16 8.19 21.15
C ALA A 182 -14.45 6.97 20.56
N LEU A 183 -15.17 6.10 19.84
CA LEU A 183 -14.59 4.93 19.17
C LEU A 183 -13.60 5.34 18.07
N MET A 184 -13.96 6.31 17.23
CA MET A 184 -13.07 6.83 16.18
C MET A 184 -11.83 7.49 16.79
N GLY A 185 -12.00 8.36 17.79
CA GLY A 185 -10.90 9.03 18.48
C GLY A 185 -9.96 8.05 19.18
N GLY A 186 -10.51 7.08 19.91
CA GLY A 186 -9.74 6.04 20.58
C GLY A 186 -8.94 5.18 19.60
N ALA A 187 -9.54 4.79 18.47
CA ALA A 187 -8.84 4.06 17.42
C ALA A 187 -7.67 4.86 16.83
N LEU A 188 -7.88 6.15 16.53
CA LEU A 188 -6.82 7.02 15.99
C LEU A 188 -5.69 7.24 17.01
N VAL A 189 -6.01 7.45 18.29
CA VAL A 189 -5.01 7.58 19.36
C VAL A 189 -4.20 6.30 19.52
N TYR A 190 -4.85 5.14 19.50
CA TYR A 190 -4.16 3.85 19.55
C TYR A 190 -3.22 3.66 18.35
N ILE A 191 -3.69 3.94 17.12
CA ILE A 191 -2.89 3.83 15.90
C ILE A 191 -1.70 4.80 15.94
N PHE A 192 -1.89 6.00 16.47
CA PHE A 192 -0.81 6.97 16.66
C PHE A 192 0.25 6.49 17.65
N ILE A 193 -0.16 6.04 18.85
CA ILE A 193 0.76 5.59 19.90
C ILE A 193 1.55 4.35 19.45
N THR A 194 0.94 3.48 18.65
CA THR A 194 1.59 2.26 18.13
C THR A 194 2.48 2.50 16.91
N GLY A 195 2.61 3.74 16.43
CA GLY A 195 3.41 4.08 15.25
C GLY A 195 2.80 3.61 13.93
N GLY A 196 1.56 3.11 13.95
CA GLY A 196 0.86 2.64 12.75
C GLY A 196 0.28 3.76 11.90
N LEU A 197 0.19 5.01 12.40
CA LEU A 197 -0.55 6.09 11.74
C LEU A 197 -0.08 6.35 10.31
N LEU A 198 1.23 6.42 10.07
CA LEU A 198 1.75 6.66 8.73
C LEU A 198 1.47 5.45 7.82
N ALA A 199 1.61 4.23 8.30
CA ALA A 199 1.30 3.03 7.53
C ALA A 199 -0.20 2.97 7.16
N TRP A 200 -1.09 3.36 8.08
CA TRP A 200 -2.53 3.52 7.84
C TRP A 200 -2.83 4.63 6.83
N ALA A 201 -2.14 5.77 6.93
CA ALA A 201 -2.30 6.87 5.99
C ALA A 201 -1.83 6.47 4.59
N VAL A 202 -0.62 5.89 4.46
CA VAL A 202 -0.04 5.48 3.18
C VAL A 202 -0.86 4.35 2.55
N GLY A 203 -1.07 3.25 3.26
CA GLY A 203 -1.80 2.09 2.74
C GLY A 203 -3.28 2.39 2.47
N GLY A 204 -3.95 3.10 3.39
CA GLY A 204 -5.36 3.48 3.26
C GLY A 204 -5.61 4.53 2.17
N LEU A 205 -4.83 5.61 2.13
CA LEU A 205 -4.97 6.65 1.11
C LEU A 205 -4.62 6.11 -0.28
N MET A 206 -3.52 5.37 -0.41
CA MET A 206 -3.15 4.79 -1.71
C MET A 206 -4.21 3.79 -2.17
N ALA A 207 -4.71 2.92 -1.28
CA ALA A 207 -5.79 2.02 -1.65
C ALA A 207 -7.04 2.76 -2.10
N LEU A 208 -7.43 3.85 -1.43
CA LEU A 208 -8.55 4.68 -1.85
C LEU A 208 -8.34 5.32 -3.23
N VAL A 209 -7.11 5.81 -3.50
CA VAL A 209 -6.74 6.35 -4.81
C VAL A 209 -6.86 5.29 -5.89
N LEU A 210 -6.29 4.10 -5.68
CA LEU A 210 -6.35 3.00 -6.66
C LEU A 210 -7.77 2.47 -6.86
N TRP A 211 -8.54 2.37 -5.78
CA TRP A 211 -9.97 2.04 -5.80
C TRP A 211 -10.73 3.05 -6.68
N SER A 212 -10.48 4.35 -6.47
CA SER A 212 -11.13 5.43 -7.21
C SER A 212 -10.74 5.46 -8.69
N VAL A 213 -9.47 5.22 -9.01
CA VAL A 213 -9.00 5.10 -10.39
C VAL A 213 -9.66 3.89 -11.07
N ALA A 214 -9.74 2.75 -10.39
CA ALA A 214 -10.38 1.56 -10.93
C ALA A 214 -11.90 1.74 -11.17
N ALA A 215 -12.57 2.50 -10.31
CA ALA A 215 -14.01 2.76 -10.39
C ALA A 215 -14.39 3.83 -11.41
N TYR A 216 -13.63 4.93 -11.47
CA TYR A 216 -14.10 6.16 -12.11
C TYR A 216 -13.20 6.69 -13.23
N ALA A 217 -11.90 6.36 -13.23
CA ALA A 217 -11.00 6.89 -14.26
C ALA A 217 -11.25 6.20 -15.62
N PRO A 218 -11.08 6.92 -16.75
CA PRO A 218 -11.23 6.30 -18.06
C PRO A 218 -10.04 5.34 -18.32
N PRO A 219 -10.17 4.38 -19.26
CA PRO A 219 -9.23 3.25 -19.31
C PRO A 219 -7.78 3.62 -19.61
N ARG A 220 -7.54 4.77 -20.27
CA ARG A 220 -6.18 5.31 -20.48
C ARG A 220 -5.49 5.68 -19.16
N TRP A 221 -6.20 6.33 -18.25
CA TRP A 221 -5.67 6.71 -16.95
C TRP A 221 -5.50 5.49 -16.04
N GLN A 222 -6.42 4.53 -16.09
CA GLN A 222 -6.27 3.25 -15.38
C GLN A 222 -5.00 2.52 -15.82
N GLN A 223 -4.79 2.38 -17.13
CA GLN A 223 -3.61 1.73 -17.70
C GLN A 223 -2.34 2.50 -17.36
N GLY A 224 -2.37 3.83 -17.49
CA GLY A 224 -1.26 4.72 -17.14
C GLY A 224 -0.85 4.58 -15.66
N THR A 225 -1.81 4.56 -14.74
CA THR A 225 -1.54 4.36 -13.30
C THR A 225 -0.90 3.00 -13.02
N VAL A 226 -1.43 1.92 -13.59
CA VAL A 226 -0.85 0.57 -13.41
C VAL A 226 0.59 0.52 -13.92
N ILE A 227 0.85 1.07 -15.11
CA ILE A 227 2.21 1.09 -15.68
C ILE A 227 3.12 1.97 -14.85
N PHE A 228 2.67 3.17 -14.45
CA PHE A 228 3.45 4.10 -13.63
C PHE A 228 3.86 3.48 -12.30
N LEU A 229 2.92 2.88 -11.56
CA LEU A 229 3.22 2.17 -10.31
C LEU A 229 4.13 0.97 -10.55
N GLY A 230 3.93 0.24 -11.66
CA GLY A 230 4.80 -0.86 -12.04
C GLY A 230 6.25 -0.42 -12.24
N VAL A 231 6.46 0.70 -12.93
CA VAL A 231 7.79 1.31 -13.12
C VAL A 231 8.35 1.80 -11.79
N GLN A 232 7.57 2.56 -11.01
CA GLN A 232 8.02 3.11 -9.73
C GLN A 232 8.50 2.01 -8.79
N LEU A 233 7.70 0.95 -8.58
CA LEU A 233 8.06 -0.15 -7.68
C LEU A 233 9.26 -0.97 -8.17
N ALA A 234 9.38 -1.16 -9.49
CA ALA A 234 10.52 -1.85 -10.07
C ALA A 234 11.82 -1.06 -9.90
N LEU A 235 11.79 0.25 -10.16
CA LEU A 235 12.96 1.12 -10.04
C LEU A 235 13.33 1.41 -8.58
N ASP A 236 12.34 1.65 -7.72
CA ASP A 236 12.55 1.83 -6.29
C ASP A 236 13.15 0.58 -5.66
N GLY A 237 12.60 -0.61 -5.94
CA GLY A 237 13.17 -1.87 -5.45
C GLY A 237 14.61 -2.12 -5.90
N LEU A 238 14.96 -1.76 -7.15
CA LEU A 238 16.36 -1.80 -7.61
C LEU A 238 17.23 -0.79 -6.86
N ASN A 239 16.74 0.45 -6.66
CA ASN A 239 17.45 1.49 -5.93
C ASN A 239 17.68 1.09 -4.46
N SER A 240 16.72 0.41 -3.82
CA SER A 240 16.88 -0.13 -2.47
C SER A 240 18.00 -1.18 -2.42
N ILE A 241 18.12 -2.05 -3.43
CA ILE A 241 19.20 -3.05 -3.50
C ILE A 241 20.56 -2.38 -3.76
N LEU A 242 20.62 -1.35 -4.61
CA LEU A 242 21.85 -0.58 -4.83
C LEU A 242 22.29 0.15 -3.54
N THR A 243 21.33 0.67 -2.78
CA THR A 243 21.57 1.26 -1.46
C THR A 243 22.05 0.20 -0.46
N LEU A 244 21.48 -1.00 -0.49
CA LEU A 244 21.95 -2.12 0.33
C LEU A 244 23.40 -2.51 0.00
N TRP A 245 23.77 -2.49 -1.27
CA TRP A 245 25.13 -2.78 -1.71
C TRP A 245 26.16 -1.77 -1.18
N THR A 246 25.81 -0.50 -1.06
CA THR A 246 26.69 0.50 -0.45
C THR A 246 26.73 0.37 1.07
N LEU A 247 25.58 0.12 1.70
CA LEU A 247 25.46 -0.06 3.15
C LEU A 247 26.19 -1.30 3.67
N THR A 248 26.19 -2.40 2.93
CA THR A 248 26.90 -3.64 3.31
C THR A 248 28.42 -3.48 3.38
N ARG A 249 28.97 -2.49 2.68
CA ARG A 249 30.41 -2.13 2.73
C ARG A 249 30.75 -1.16 3.87
N SER A 250 29.75 -0.76 4.64
CA SER A 250 29.89 0.16 5.77
C SER A 250 29.81 -0.64 7.07
N ASP A 251 30.84 -0.60 7.93
CA ASP A 251 31.06 -1.54 9.04
C ASP A 251 29.95 -1.67 10.12
N HIS A 252 28.86 -0.89 10.08
CA HIS A 252 27.92 -0.77 11.22
C HIS A 252 26.42 -0.78 10.86
N ALA A 253 26.03 -1.13 9.63
CA ALA A 253 24.61 -1.10 9.25
C ALA A 253 23.90 -2.45 9.53
N HIS A 254 22.96 -2.48 10.47
CA HIS A 254 22.02 -3.60 10.63
C HIS A 254 21.06 -3.59 9.43
N ASN A 255 21.18 -4.56 8.54
CA ASN A 255 20.36 -4.67 7.33
C ASN A 255 20.06 -6.15 7.02
N ASP A 256 19.14 -6.39 6.07
CA ASP A 256 18.70 -7.74 5.72
C ASP A 256 19.81 -8.62 5.14
N ALA A 257 20.73 -8.06 4.37
CA ALA A 257 21.87 -8.81 3.85
C ALA A 257 22.82 -9.22 4.98
N ALA A 258 23.07 -8.35 5.96
CA ALA A 258 23.84 -8.69 7.16
C ALA A 258 23.13 -9.77 7.99
N THR A 259 21.79 -9.71 8.07
CA THR A 259 21.00 -10.78 8.70
C THR A 259 21.18 -12.12 7.99
N MET A 260 21.15 -12.14 6.66
CA MET A 260 21.36 -13.36 5.87
C MET A 260 22.80 -13.87 5.98
N ALA A 261 23.77 -12.97 6.07
CA ALA A 261 25.15 -13.35 6.31
C ALA A 261 25.31 -14.10 7.63
N GLY A 262 24.71 -13.60 8.72
CA GLY A 262 24.69 -14.28 10.00
C GLY A 262 23.95 -15.63 9.97
N LEU A 263 22.92 -15.78 9.13
CA LEU A 263 22.15 -17.02 9.00
C LEU A 263 22.84 -18.11 8.16
N THR A 264 23.64 -17.71 7.17
CA THR A 264 24.13 -18.62 6.13
C THR A 264 25.66 -18.75 6.07
N GLY A 265 26.38 -17.83 6.72
CA GLY A 265 27.84 -17.75 6.67
C GLY A 265 28.40 -17.16 5.37
N LEU A 266 27.55 -16.79 4.40
CA LEU A 266 27.96 -16.11 3.17
C LEU A 266 28.05 -14.59 3.39
N PRO A 267 28.96 -13.86 2.71
CA PRO A 267 29.06 -12.41 2.85
C PRO A 267 27.74 -11.68 2.51
N ALA A 268 27.50 -10.53 3.12
CA ALA A 268 26.27 -9.75 2.89
C ALA A 268 26.17 -9.27 1.42
N GLU A 269 27.31 -8.96 0.80
CA GLU A 269 27.42 -8.56 -0.60
C GLU A 269 26.97 -9.66 -1.56
N PHE A 270 27.20 -10.93 -1.20
CA PHE A 270 26.70 -12.06 -1.99
C PHE A 270 25.17 -12.02 -2.07
N TRP A 271 24.50 -11.81 -0.93
CA TRP A 271 23.03 -11.73 -0.87
C TRP A 271 22.49 -10.50 -1.59
N ALA A 272 23.08 -9.32 -1.36
CA ALA A 272 22.71 -8.10 -2.07
C ALA A 272 22.85 -8.26 -3.60
N GLY A 273 23.95 -8.85 -4.06
CA GLY A 273 24.19 -9.15 -5.47
C GLY A 273 23.21 -10.18 -6.04
N ALA A 274 22.92 -11.25 -5.31
CA ALA A 274 21.98 -12.30 -5.73
C ALA A 274 20.55 -11.75 -5.91
N TRP A 275 20.06 -10.96 -4.95
CA TRP A 275 18.74 -10.32 -5.05
C TRP A 275 18.70 -9.26 -6.14
N GLY A 276 19.79 -8.51 -6.34
CA GLY A 276 19.92 -7.56 -7.44
C GLY A 276 19.82 -8.25 -8.80
N LEU A 277 20.57 -9.35 -9.00
CA LEU A 277 20.49 -10.13 -10.23
C LEU A 277 19.09 -10.70 -10.46
N LEU A 278 18.47 -11.30 -9.43
CA LEU A 278 17.11 -11.82 -9.54
C LEU A 278 16.11 -10.72 -9.92
N SER A 279 16.24 -9.55 -9.31
CA SER A 279 15.38 -8.38 -9.58
C SER A 279 15.53 -7.90 -11.02
N LEU A 280 16.77 -7.82 -11.53
CA LEU A 280 17.04 -7.49 -12.93
C LEU A 280 16.44 -8.52 -13.89
N LEU A 281 16.53 -9.81 -13.57
CA LEU A 281 15.93 -10.87 -14.39
C LEU A 281 14.40 -10.76 -14.43
N VAL A 282 13.76 -10.49 -13.29
CA VAL A 282 12.32 -10.28 -13.19
C VAL A 282 11.87 -9.08 -14.02
N ILE A 283 12.58 -7.95 -13.91
CA ILE A 283 12.29 -6.73 -14.68
C ILE A 283 12.52 -6.98 -16.18
N ALA A 284 13.63 -7.61 -16.56
CA ALA A 284 13.91 -7.95 -17.94
C ALA A 284 12.84 -8.89 -18.52
N GLY A 285 12.34 -9.84 -17.74
CA GLY A 285 11.22 -10.71 -18.10
C GLY A 285 9.94 -9.92 -18.37
N ALA A 286 9.59 -8.99 -17.47
CA ALA A 286 8.42 -8.13 -17.62
C ALA A 286 8.53 -7.22 -18.86
N LEU A 287 9.68 -6.59 -19.09
CA LEU A 287 9.92 -5.73 -20.26
C LEU A 287 9.90 -6.52 -21.57
N ARG A 288 10.47 -7.73 -21.59
CA ARG A 288 10.39 -8.63 -22.76
C ARG A 288 8.95 -9.04 -23.07
N HIS A 289 8.16 -9.36 -22.05
CA HIS A 289 6.74 -9.64 -22.21
C HIS A 289 6.03 -8.42 -22.81
N TYR A 290 6.28 -7.24 -22.24
CA TYR A 290 5.74 -5.96 -22.69
C TYR A 290 6.03 -5.67 -24.16
N GLY A 291 7.28 -5.89 -24.59
CA GLY A 291 7.71 -5.73 -25.99
C GLY A 291 7.02 -6.69 -26.94
N ARG A 292 6.87 -7.97 -26.58
CA ARG A 292 6.21 -8.99 -27.43
C ARG A 292 4.72 -8.71 -27.61
N THR A 293 4.02 -8.40 -26.52
CA THR A 293 2.58 -8.10 -26.56
C THR A 293 2.26 -6.85 -27.37
N THR A 294 3.21 -5.93 -27.52
CA THR A 294 3.02 -4.70 -28.29
C THR A 294 3.37 -4.85 -29.77
N GLN A 295 4.10 -5.90 -30.16
CA GLN A 295 4.45 -6.18 -31.55
C GLN A 295 3.45 -7.10 -32.26
N THR A 296 2.61 -7.84 -31.54
CA THR A 296 1.63 -8.74 -32.14
C THR A 296 0.40 -7.94 -32.57
N PRO A 297 0.08 -7.82 -33.88
CA PRO A 297 -1.17 -7.21 -34.32
C PRO A 297 -2.34 -8.07 -33.85
N ALA A 298 -3.39 -7.43 -33.32
CA ALA A 298 -4.67 -8.08 -33.04
C ALA A 298 -5.45 -8.30 -34.33
#